data_AF-A0A1V9YJI4-F1
#
_entry.id   AF-A0A1V9YJI4-F1
#
_cell.length_a   1.000
_cell.length_b   1.000
_cell.length_c   1.000
_cell.angle_alpha   90.00
_cell.angle_beta   90.00
_cell.angle_gamma   90.00
#
_symmetry.space_group_name_H-M   'P 1'
#
loop_
_entity.id
_entity.type
_entity.pdbx_description
1 polymer ?
#
loop_
_entity_poly.entity_id
_entity_poly.type
_entity_poly.pdbx_seq_one_letter_code
_entity_poly.pdbx_strand_id
1 'polypeptide(L)'
;MDERVRVIMELQRRTKDGVLPSGSFVAVAKTMNCYRDTVSTLWHRYSNDPKISAIVSRIPATSGRCGMTRDVFDAKVAKVPITKRSTLRALSKASGIPTTTMHRAKRARWLRRGGSRLRPRLTETNKTARIDFWVGVKEAPIYVQQDNAKPHTLVNDAIVAAAGQSEDWNINIINQPPNSPDLNILDLGYFNAIQSLQYDKATSNLDQLVDAVEQSFLELDDIMLENSFLTLQKVMECILVDYGGNNYKVHHINKDKQRRECVLPSNHHIDGQVVDDALDAMYGRLTDQAELDELCELVAIL
;
A
#
# COMPACT_ATOMS: atom_id res chain seq x y z
N MET A 1 -23.12 54.74 8.58
CA MET A 1 -22.74 55.99 9.27
C MET A 1 -21.38 55.77 9.89
N ASP A 2 -20.37 56.54 9.49
CA ASP A 2 -18.97 56.38 9.96
C ASP A 2 -18.90 56.49 11.49
N GLU A 3 -18.20 55.56 12.15
CA GLU A 3 -18.05 55.51 13.61
C GLU A 3 -17.48 56.82 14.17
N ARG A 4 -16.62 57.51 13.40
CA ARG A 4 -16.05 58.80 13.78
C ARG A 4 -17.11 59.90 13.87
N VAL A 5 -18.12 59.86 13.00
CA VAL A 5 -19.24 60.82 13.01
C VAL A 5 -20.14 60.58 14.21
N ARG A 6 -20.36 59.31 14.59
CA ARG A 6 -21.12 58.96 15.80
C ARG A 6 -20.46 59.46 17.08
N VAL A 7 -19.12 59.41 17.16
CA VAL A 7 -18.36 59.97 18.29
C VAL A 7 -18.63 61.47 18.43
N ILE A 8 -18.60 62.22 17.31
CA ILE A 8 -18.87 63.67 17.34
C ILE A 8 -20.32 63.96 17.74
N MET A 9 -21.30 63.25 17.17
CA MET A 9 -22.72 63.43 17.50
C MET A 9 -23.01 63.18 18.98
N GLU A 10 -22.41 62.14 19.58
CA GLU A 10 -22.60 61.85 21.00
C GLU A 10 -21.92 62.87 21.92
N LEU A 11 -20.78 63.43 21.50
CA LEU A 11 -20.15 64.55 22.22
C LEU A 11 -21.00 65.82 22.12
N GLN A 12 -21.53 66.16 20.94
CA GLN A 12 -22.44 67.29 20.75
C GLN A 12 -23.69 67.17 21.63
N ARG A 13 -24.27 65.97 21.76
CA ARG A 13 -25.42 65.70 22.61
C ARG A 13 -25.14 65.91 24.10
N ARG A 14 -23.88 65.79 24.51
CA ARG A 14 -23.42 65.97 25.90
C ARG A 14 -22.97 67.38 26.22
N THR A 15 -22.72 68.20 25.20
CA THR A 15 -22.40 69.62 25.35
C THR A 15 -23.61 70.37 25.89
N LYS A 16 -23.43 71.10 26.99
CA LYS A 16 -24.43 72.00 27.58
C LYS A 16 -23.83 73.40 27.60
N ASP A 17 -24.59 74.41 27.17
CA ASP A 17 -24.16 75.81 27.12
C ASP A 17 -22.81 76.04 26.40
N GLY A 18 -22.56 75.26 25.34
CA GLY A 18 -21.31 75.34 24.56
C GLY A 18 -20.08 74.71 25.22
N VAL A 19 -20.21 74.18 26.44
CA VAL A 19 -19.11 73.56 27.20
C VAL A 19 -19.34 72.06 27.33
N LEU A 20 -18.30 71.28 27.04
CA LEU A 20 -18.33 69.83 27.22
C LEU A 20 -18.00 69.48 28.68
N PRO A 21 -18.87 68.76 29.42
CA PRO A 21 -18.62 68.42 30.81
C PRO A 21 -17.33 67.60 31.02
N SER A 22 -16.67 67.81 32.16
CA SER A 22 -15.47 67.04 32.54
C SER A 22 -15.76 65.54 32.55
N GLY A 23 -14.84 64.75 31.99
CA GLY A 23 -15.00 63.30 31.86
C GLY A 23 -15.81 62.83 30.64
N SER A 24 -16.39 63.72 29.84
CA SER A 24 -17.20 63.34 28.66
C SER A 24 -16.42 62.51 27.63
N PHE A 25 -15.14 62.81 27.41
CA PHE A 25 -14.30 62.02 26.51
C PHE A 25 -14.13 60.58 27.00
N VAL A 26 -13.95 60.37 28.31
CA VAL A 26 -13.82 59.04 28.91
C VAL A 26 -15.13 58.27 28.79
N ALA A 27 -16.25 58.94 29.03
CA ALA A 27 -17.57 58.33 28.93
C ALA A 27 -17.92 57.92 27.49
N VAL A 28 -17.67 58.78 26.50
CA VAL A 28 -17.90 58.47 25.08
C VAL A 28 -16.94 57.40 24.58
N ALA A 29 -15.67 57.44 25.01
CA ALA A 29 -14.69 56.39 24.71
C ALA A 29 -15.14 55.02 25.21
N LYS A 30 -15.69 54.95 26.43
CA LYS A 30 -16.24 53.72 27.01
C LYS A 30 -17.48 53.22 26.25
N THR A 31 -18.39 54.12 25.86
CA THR A 31 -19.60 53.76 25.11
C THR A 31 -19.30 53.28 23.69
N MET A 32 -18.33 53.90 23.02
CA MET A 32 -17.97 53.61 21.62
C MET A 32 -16.82 52.60 21.50
N ASN A 33 -16.35 52.03 22.62
CA ASN A 33 -15.23 51.08 22.69
C ASN A 33 -13.99 51.56 21.92
N CYS A 34 -13.58 52.80 22.15
CA CYS A 34 -12.40 53.41 21.52
C CYS A 34 -11.53 54.13 22.56
N TYR A 35 -10.31 54.52 22.18
CA TYR A 35 -9.40 55.19 23.09
C TYR A 35 -9.81 56.64 23.32
N ARG A 36 -9.66 57.12 24.57
CA ARG A 36 -9.97 58.51 24.96
C ARG A 36 -9.26 59.54 24.08
N ASP A 37 -8.02 59.27 23.69
CA ASP A 37 -7.25 60.19 22.85
C ASP A 37 -7.75 60.23 21.41
N THR A 38 -8.34 59.14 20.91
CA THR A 38 -9.05 59.12 19.62
C THR A 38 -10.26 60.05 19.68
N VAL A 39 -11.05 59.96 20.76
CA VAL A 39 -12.21 60.85 20.97
C VAL A 39 -11.77 62.31 21.08
N SER A 40 -10.71 62.60 21.84
CA SER A 40 -10.14 63.95 22.00
C SER A 40 -9.64 64.51 20.66
N THR A 41 -8.91 63.71 19.89
CA THR A 41 -8.37 64.13 18.59
C THR A 41 -9.48 64.43 17.58
N LEU A 42 -10.51 63.58 17.54
CA LEU A 42 -11.68 63.80 16.68
C LEU A 42 -12.44 65.07 17.08
N TRP A 43 -12.64 65.29 18.39
CA TRP A 43 -13.31 66.48 18.88
C TRP A 43 -12.56 67.76 18.52
N HIS A 44 -11.26 67.84 18.78
CA HIS A 44 -10.47 69.02 18.43
C HIS A 44 -10.42 69.25 16.92
N ARG A 45 -10.34 68.18 16.11
CA ARG A 45 -10.40 68.29 14.65
C ARG A 45 -11.74 68.86 14.19
N TYR A 46 -12.84 68.43 14.80
CA TYR A 46 -14.18 68.94 14.51
C TYR A 46 -14.38 70.38 15.01
N SER A 47 -13.86 70.73 16.18
CA SER A 47 -13.93 72.09 16.71
C SER A 47 -13.17 73.10 15.85
N ASN A 48 -12.06 72.69 15.21
CA ASN A 48 -11.29 73.55 14.32
C ASN A 48 -11.92 73.72 12.92
N ASP A 49 -12.55 72.67 12.37
CA ASP A 49 -13.31 72.73 11.11
C ASP A 49 -14.60 71.90 11.28
N PRO A 50 -15.76 72.53 11.57
CA PRO A 50 -17.01 71.87 11.92
C PRO A 50 -17.72 71.24 10.71
N LYS A 51 -16.95 70.64 9.79
CA LYS A 51 -17.43 69.91 8.62
C LYS A 51 -17.28 68.41 8.84
N ILE A 52 -18.39 67.69 8.65
CA ILE A 52 -18.42 66.22 8.77
C ILE A 52 -17.41 65.56 7.80
N SER A 53 -17.20 66.16 6.62
CA SER A 53 -16.24 65.67 5.61
C SER A 53 -14.77 65.73 6.04
N ALA A 54 -14.41 66.54 7.04
CA ALA A 54 -13.05 66.60 7.60
C ALA A 54 -12.76 65.46 8.60
N ILE A 55 -13.81 64.79 9.09
CA ILE A 55 -13.73 63.76 10.14
C ILE A 55 -13.74 62.34 9.55
N VAL A 56 -14.48 62.14 8.45
CA VAL A 56 -14.61 60.87 7.73
C VAL A 56 -13.27 60.46 7.09
N SER A 57 -12.97 59.16 7.06
CA SER A 57 -11.79 58.65 6.35
C SER A 57 -11.90 58.91 4.84
N ARG A 58 -10.88 59.55 4.24
CA ARG A 58 -10.79 59.72 2.77
C ARG A 58 -10.24 58.49 2.06
N ILE A 59 -9.72 57.52 2.82
CA ILE A 59 -9.17 56.27 2.32
C ILE A 59 -10.36 55.31 2.08
N PRO A 60 -10.61 54.86 0.83
CA PRO A 60 -11.64 53.88 0.55
C PRO A 60 -11.41 52.62 1.39
N ALA A 61 -12.47 52.01 1.93
CA ALA A 61 -12.36 50.78 2.70
C ALA A 61 -11.71 49.61 1.92
N THR A 62 -11.64 49.72 0.59
CA THR A 62 -11.03 48.76 -0.33
C THR A 62 -9.61 49.11 -0.77
N SER A 63 -8.98 50.19 -0.26
CA SER A 63 -7.63 50.55 -0.67
C SER A 63 -6.59 49.69 0.06
N GLY A 64 -6.14 48.64 -0.61
CA GLY A 64 -5.06 47.75 -0.19
C GLY A 64 -4.81 46.68 -1.25
N ARG A 65 -3.67 45.99 -1.21
CA ARG A 65 -3.45 44.79 -2.03
C ARG A 65 -4.40 43.68 -1.54
N CYS A 66 -5.53 43.51 -2.21
CA CYS A 66 -6.41 42.38 -1.97
C CYS A 66 -5.76 41.12 -2.58
N GLY A 67 -5.39 40.16 -1.73
CA GLY A 67 -4.88 38.87 -2.21
C GLY A 67 -5.93 38.16 -3.07
N MET A 68 -5.49 37.34 -4.02
CA MET A 68 -6.39 36.52 -4.83
C MET A 68 -7.31 35.70 -3.93
N THR A 69 -8.62 35.86 -4.11
CA THR A 69 -9.66 35.16 -3.37
C THR A 69 -9.80 33.71 -3.87
N ARG A 70 -10.44 32.87 -3.05
CA ARG A 70 -10.55 31.43 -3.31
C ARG A 70 -11.40 31.12 -4.55
N ASP A 71 -12.51 31.83 -4.70
CA ASP A 71 -13.41 31.75 -5.86
C ASP A 71 -12.68 32.07 -7.18
N VAL A 72 -11.87 33.13 -7.21
CA VAL A 72 -11.07 33.49 -8.39
C VAL A 72 -9.98 32.44 -8.66
N PHE A 73 -9.37 31.91 -7.61
CA PHE A 73 -8.38 30.82 -7.72
C PHE A 73 -9.03 29.55 -8.31
N ASP A 74 -10.16 29.12 -7.76
CA ASP A 74 -10.88 27.92 -8.17
C ASP A 74 -11.37 28.04 -9.62
N ALA A 75 -11.90 29.20 -10.03
CA ALA A 75 -12.31 29.47 -11.41
C ALA A 75 -11.15 29.34 -12.43
N LYS A 76 -9.94 29.75 -12.04
CA LYS A 76 -8.74 29.62 -12.88
C LYS A 76 -8.22 28.18 -12.92
N VAL A 77 -8.19 27.48 -11.79
CA VAL A 77 -7.76 26.08 -11.73
C VAL A 77 -8.74 25.18 -12.48
N ALA A 78 -10.05 25.46 -12.44
CA ALA A 78 -11.08 24.69 -13.13
C ALA A 78 -10.85 24.63 -14.65
N LYS A 79 -10.32 25.70 -15.25
CA LYS A 79 -10.03 25.80 -16.69
C LYS A 79 -8.79 25.00 -17.13
N VAL A 80 -7.95 24.54 -16.21
CA VAL A 80 -6.73 23.78 -16.55
C VAL A 80 -7.07 22.30 -16.73
N PRO A 81 -6.69 21.63 -17.84
CA PRO A 81 -6.87 20.18 -17.98
C PRO A 81 -6.18 19.38 -16.86
N ILE A 82 -6.78 18.26 -16.41
CA ILE A 82 -6.28 17.45 -15.28
C ILE A 82 -4.81 17.03 -15.44
N THR A 83 -4.38 16.73 -16.66
CA THR A 83 -2.99 16.34 -17.00
C THR A 83 -1.95 17.41 -16.64
N LYS A 84 -2.33 18.69 -16.66
CA LYS A 84 -1.47 19.83 -16.33
C LYS A 84 -1.58 20.27 -14.86
N ARG A 85 -2.32 19.52 -14.03
CA ARG A 85 -2.47 19.78 -12.58
C ARG A 85 -1.55 18.94 -11.69
N SER A 86 -0.64 18.15 -12.28
CA SER A 86 0.20 17.16 -11.59
C SER A 86 1.19 17.77 -10.60
N THR A 87 1.83 18.89 -10.96
CA THR A 87 2.77 19.61 -10.08
C THR A 87 2.34 21.06 -9.92
N LEU A 88 2.70 21.69 -8.79
CA LEU A 88 2.41 23.12 -8.57
C LEU A 88 3.05 24.01 -9.64
N ARG A 89 4.22 23.61 -10.17
CA ARG A 89 4.90 24.33 -11.26
C ARG A 89 4.12 24.21 -12.58
N ALA A 90 3.67 23.01 -12.95
CA ALA A 90 2.85 22.81 -14.14
C ALA A 90 1.50 23.53 -14.03
N LEU A 91 0.86 23.45 -12.86
CA LEU A 91 -0.40 24.12 -12.58
C LEU A 91 -0.24 25.66 -12.61
N SER A 92 0.87 26.18 -12.08
CA SER A 92 1.20 27.61 -12.14
C SER A 92 1.33 28.09 -13.58
N LYS A 93 2.13 27.39 -14.40
CA LYS A 93 2.32 27.71 -15.82
C LYS A 93 1.01 27.65 -16.61
N ALA A 94 0.15 26.67 -16.32
CA ALA A 94 -1.10 26.46 -17.05
C ALA A 94 -2.25 27.39 -16.63
N SER A 95 -2.30 27.82 -15.36
CA SER A 95 -3.35 28.71 -14.83
C SER A 95 -2.98 30.19 -14.85
N GLY A 96 -1.70 30.53 -15.12
CA GLY A 96 -1.18 31.89 -15.02
C GLY A 96 -1.14 32.44 -13.59
N ILE A 97 -1.33 31.59 -12.58
CA ILE A 97 -1.25 31.98 -11.17
C ILE A 97 0.20 31.78 -10.70
N PRO A 98 0.83 32.78 -10.05
CA PRO A 98 2.19 32.65 -9.56
C PRO A 98 2.38 31.45 -8.63
N THR A 99 3.53 30.78 -8.75
CA THR A 99 3.91 29.62 -7.91
C THR A 99 3.80 29.94 -6.41
N THR A 100 4.12 31.17 -6.00
CA THR A 100 3.97 31.64 -4.61
C THR A 100 2.52 31.59 -4.13
N THR A 101 1.56 31.97 -4.98
CA THR A 101 0.13 31.86 -4.70
C THR A 101 -0.34 30.41 -4.67
N MET A 102 0.23 29.54 -5.51
CA MET A 102 -0.04 28.09 -5.43
C MET A 102 0.41 27.48 -4.10
N HIS A 103 1.59 27.85 -3.60
CA HIS A 103 2.06 27.41 -2.29
C HIS A 103 1.18 27.92 -1.16
N ARG A 104 0.73 29.18 -1.23
CA ARG A 104 -0.22 29.76 -0.27
C ARG A 104 -1.56 29.03 -0.30
N ALA A 105 -2.11 28.77 -1.48
CA ALA A 105 -3.35 28.02 -1.69
C ALA A 105 -3.24 26.57 -1.19
N LYS A 106 -2.08 25.92 -1.36
CA LYS A 106 -1.79 24.60 -0.79
C LYS A 106 -1.77 24.62 0.75
N ARG A 107 -1.11 25.61 1.37
CA ARG A 107 -1.09 25.78 2.84
C ARG A 107 -2.49 26.07 3.39
N ALA A 108 -3.26 26.91 2.68
CA ALA A 108 -4.65 27.24 3.01
C ALA A 108 -5.66 26.14 2.64
N ARG A 109 -5.19 24.98 2.14
CA ARG A 109 -6.00 23.81 1.78
C ARG A 109 -7.07 24.07 0.71
N TRP A 110 -6.83 24.99 -0.21
CA TRP A 110 -7.72 25.25 -1.35
C TRP A 110 -7.59 24.16 -2.44
N LEU A 111 -6.37 23.65 -2.62
CA LEU A 111 -6.10 22.53 -3.51
C LEU A 111 -6.36 21.20 -2.82
N ARG A 112 -7.25 20.36 -3.39
CA ARG A 112 -7.40 18.97 -2.96
C ARG A 112 -6.17 18.17 -3.40
N ARG A 113 -5.58 17.39 -2.50
CA ARG A 113 -4.59 16.37 -2.88
C ARG A 113 -5.36 15.27 -3.61
N GLY A 114 -5.08 15.08 -4.90
CA GLY A 114 -5.49 13.85 -5.57
C GLY A 114 -4.76 12.69 -4.87
N GLY A 115 -5.50 11.74 -4.30
CA GLY A 115 -4.90 10.54 -3.74
C GLY A 115 -4.09 9.81 -4.82
N SER A 116 -2.95 9.23 -4.46
CA SER A 116 -2.32 8.24 -5.33
C SER A 116 -3.32 7.12 -5.55
N ARG A 117 -3.44 6.65 -6.80
CA ARG A 117 -4.43 5.65 -7.24
C ARG A 117 -4.26 4.26 -6.61
N LEU A 118 -3.47 4.12 -5.55
CA LEU A 118 -3.16 2.83 -4.92
C LEU A 118 -4.28 2.30 -4.03
N ARG A 119 -5.33 3.09 -3.74
CA ARG A 119 -6.49 2.66 -2.96
C ARG A 119 -7.78 3.20 -3.57
N PRO A 120 -8.36 2.53 -4.58
CA PRO A 120 -9.63 2.93 -5.16
C PRO A 120 -10.72 2.92 -4.07
N ARG A 121 -11.74 3.76 -4.25
CA ARG A 121 -12.93 3.73 -3.38
C ARG A 121 -13.70 2.44 -3.68
N LEU A 122 -13.99 1.68 -2.64
CA LEU A 122 -14.73 0.43 -2.75
C LEU A 122 -16.21 0.71 -2.49
N THR A 123 -17.08 0.21 -3.37
CA THR A 123 -18.52 0.10 -3.12
C THR A 123 -18.78 -1.03 -2.13
N GLU A 124 -19.97 -1.09 -1.53
CA GLU A 124 -20.34 -2.23 -0.67
C GLU A 124 -20.27 -3.55 -1.45
N THR A 125 -20.71 -3.58 -2.72
CA THR A 125 -20.54 -4.74 -3.62
C THR A 125 -19.09 -5.17 -3.75
N ASN A 126 -18.15 -4.23 -3.91
CA ASN A 126 -16.73 -4.56 -3.98
C ASN A 126 -16.19 -5.09 -2.65
N LYS A 127 -16.75 -4.69 -1.51
CA LYS A 127 -16.35 -5.23 -0.21
C LYS A 127 -16.87 -6.65 -0.03
N THR A 128 -18.14 -6.89 -0.35
CA THR A 128 -18.75 -8.23 -0.32
C THR A 128 -17.99 -9.18 -1.24
N ALA A 129 -17.78 -8.82 -2.51
CA ALA A 129 -17.02 -9.66 -3.45
C ALA A 129 -15.57 -9.95 -2.97
N ARG A 130 -14.94 -9.01 -2.26
CA ARG A 130 -13.62 -9.25 -1.66
C ARG A 130 -13.68 -10.21 -0.48
N ILE A 131 -14.74 -10.16 0.33
CA ILE A 131 -14.97 -11.11 1.43
C ILE A 131 -15.29 -12.48 0.84
N ASP A 132 -16.20 -12.58 -0.12
CA ASP A 132 -16.57 -13.82 -0.79
C ASP A 132 -15.36 -14.49 -1.47
N PHE A 133 -14.49 -13.69 -2.10
CA PHE A 133 -13.22 -14.18 -2.63
C PHE A 133 -12.35 -14.79 -1.53
N TRP A 134 -12.16 -14.10 -0.41
CA TRP A 134 -11.38 -14.61 0.72
C TRP A 134 -11.99 -15.85 1.37
N VAL A 135 -13.32 -15.91 1.48
CA VAL A 135 -14.05 -17.06 2.03
C VAL A 135 -13.93 -18.26 1.09
N GLY A 136 -14.11 -18.07 -0.22
CA GLY A 136 -13.94 -19.14 -1.20
C GLY A 136 -12.50 -19.69 -1.28
N VAL A 137 -11.49 -18.88 -0.93
CA VAL A 137 -10.10 -19.34 -0.81
C VAL A 137 -9.92 -20.30 0.38
N LYS A 138 -10.68 -20.16 1.47
CA LYS A 138 -10.60 -21.07 2.62
C LYS A 138 -11.09 -22.49 2.27
N GLU A 139 -12.08 -22.59 1.40
CA GLU A 139 -12.61 -23.87 0.92
C GLU A 139 -11.66 -24.59 -0.05
N ALA A 140 -10.75 -23.85 -0.69
CA ALA A 140 -9.77 -24.44 -1.60
C ALA A 140 -8.76 -25.31 -0.83
N PRO A 141 -8.43 -26.53 -1.31
CA PRO A 141 -7.52 -27.41 -0.61
C PRO A 141 -6.10 -26.85 -0.59
N ILE A 142 -5.55 -26.71 0.61
CA ILE A 142 -4.14 -26.38 0.85
C ILE A 142 -3.44 -27.67 1.23
N TYR A 143 -2.41 -28.04 0.46
CA TYR A 143 -1.60 -29.21 0.75
C TYR A 143 -0.30 -28.79 1.43
N VAL A 144 -0.08 -29.29 2.64
CA VAL A 144 1.20 -29.17 3.34
C VAL A 144 1.97 -30.44 3.10
N GLN A 145 3.00 -30.36 2.27
CA GLN A 145 3.90 -31.48 2.01
C GLN A 145 4.97 -31.57 3.10
N GLN A 146 5.20 -32.79 3.59
CA GLN A 146 6.28 -33.09 4.54
C GLN A 146 7.12 -34.28 4.07
N ASP A 147 8.30 -34.44 4.66
CA ASP A 147 9.13 -35.62 4.45
C ASP A 147 8.58 -36.86 5.20
N ASN A 148 9.24 -38.01 5.02
CA ASN A 148 8.86 -39.27 5.66
C ASN A 148 9.66 -39.55 6.94
N ALA A 149 10.24 -38.52 7.59
CA ALA A 149 11.02 -38.74 8.80
C ALA A 149 10.12 -39.21 9.95
N LYS A 150 10.61 -40.15 10.77
CA LYS A 150 9.85 -40.78 11.87
C LYS A 150 9.12 -39.84 12.84
N PRO A 151 9.63 -38.63 13.20
CA PRO A 151 8.89 -37.74 14.11
C PRO A 151 7.71 -37.02 13.45
N HIS A 152 7.49 -37.17 12.14
CA HIS A 152 6.42 -36.48 11.42
C HIS A 152 5.04 -37.09 11.71
N THR A 153 4.02 -36.24 11.62
CA THR A 153 2.64 -36.64 11.87
C THR A 153 2.16 -37.57 10.77
N LEU A 154 1.33 -38.56 11.11
CA LEU A 154 0.67 -39.38 10.10
C LEU A 154 -0.21 -38.49 9.21
N VAL A 155 -0.28 -38.79 7.91
CA VAL A 155 -1.15 -38.08 6.94
C VAL A 155 -2.61 -38.00 7.43
N ASN A 156 -3.07 -39.05 8.12
CA ASN A 156 -4.42 -39.18 8.67
C ASN A 156 -4.46 -38.99 10.19
N ASP A 157 -3.50 -38.26 10.77
CA ASP A 157 -3.54 -37.94 12.20
C ASP A 157 -4.83 -37.16 12.50
N ALA A 158 -5.68 -37.72 13.36
CA ALA A 158 -7.01 -37.19 13.63
C ALA A 158 -6.97 -35.78 14.25
N ILE A 159 -5.93 -35.47 15.03
CA ILE A 159 -5.79 -34.15 15.66
C ILE A 159 -5.39 -33.12 14.60
N VAL A 160 -4.43 -33.46 13.75
CA VAL A 160 -3.97 -32.58 12.68
C VAL A 160 -5.06 -32.36 11.63
N ALA A 161 -5.78 -33.41 11.24
CA ALA A 161 -6.90 -33.32 10.31
C ALA A 161 -8.03 -32.44 10.88
N ALA A 162 -8.39 -32.62 12.16
CA ALA A 162 -9.39 -31.78 12.80
C ALA A 162 -8.95 -30.30 12.89
N ALA A 163 -7.67 -30.05 13.17
CA ALA A 163 -7.12 -28.70 13.19
C ALA A 163 -7.10 -28.05 11.79
N GLY A 164 -6.72 -28.82 10.77
CA GLY A 164 -6.70 -28.38 9.37
C GLY A 164 -8.07 -28.09 8.77
N GLN A 165 -9.12 -28.64 9.39
CA GLN A 165 -10.54 -28.42 9.04
C GLN A 165 -11.25 -27.41 9.97
N SER A 166 -10.52 -26.81 10.91
CA SER A 166 -11.09 -25.80 11.82
C SER A 166 -11.36 -24.49 11.06
N GLU A 167 -12.37 -23.72 11.49
CA GLU A 167 -12.67 -22.39 10.93
C GLU A 167 -12.82 -22.34 9.39
N ASP A 168 -13.42 -23.38 8.82
CA ASP A 168 -13.68 -23.55 7.38
C ASP A 168 -12.41 -23.67 6.52
N TRP A 169 -11.25 -23.96 7.12
CA TRP A 169 -10.04 -24.27 6.38
C TRP A 169 -10.11 -25.66 5.75
N ASN A 170 -9.49 -25.84 4.59
CA ASN A 170 -9.30 -27.14 3.94
C ASN A 170 -7.82 -27.47 3.83
N ILE A 171 -7.13 -27.66 4.95
CA ILE A 171 -5.69 -27.98 4.99
C ILE A 171 -5.50 -29.48 5.14
N ASN A 172 -4.72 -30.06 4.23
CA ASN A 172 -4.43 -31.49 4.18
C ASN A 172 -2.91 -31.71 4.22
N ILE A 173 -2.44 -32.62 5.07
CA ILE A 173 -1.04 -33.04 5.08
C ILE A 173 -0.84 -34.09 3.99
N ILE A 174 0.26 -34.01 3.25
CA ILE A 174 0.68 -35.05 2.32
C ILE A 174 2.14 -35.40 2.57
N ASN A 175 2.50 -36.65 2.31
CA ASN A 175 3.90 -37.06 2.35
C ASN A 175 4.49 -37.02 0.95
N GLN A 176 5.76 -36.64 0.85
CA GLN A 176 6.51 -36.86 -0.37
C GLN A 176 6.68 -38.36 -0.67
N PRO A 177 6.98 -38.74 -1.92
CA PRO A 177 7.40 -40.10 -2.24
C PRO A 177 8.65 -40.53 -1.44
N PRO A 178 8.75 -41.81 -1.03
CA PRO A 178 9.94 -42.30 -0.34
C PRO A 178 11.22 -42.11 -1.17
N ASN A 179 12.32 -41.73 -0.51
CA ASN A 179 13.65 -41.51 -1.12
C ASN A 179 13.69 -40.42 -2.22
N SER A 180 12.79 -39.45 -2.18
CA SER A 180 12.72 -38.37 -3.17
C SER A 180 12.94 -36.97 -2.57
N PRO A 181 14.13 -36.66 -2.02
CA PRO A 181 14.42 -35.34 -1.45
C PRO A 181 14.38 -34.21 -2.49
N ASP A 182 14.55 -34.56 -3.76
CA ASP A 182 14.38 -33.72 -4.94
C ASP A 182 12.93 -33.25 -5.16
N LEU A 183 11.95 -33.92 -4.55
CA LEU A 183 10.53 -33.55 -4.59
C LEU A 183 10.06 -32.76 -3.34
N ASN A 184 10.97 -32.40 -2.44
CA ASN A 184 10.70 -31.50 -1.33
C ASN A 184 11.32 -30.13 -1.60
N ILE A 185 10.49 -29.09 -1.67
CA ILE A 185 10.98 -27.72 -1.89
C ILE A 185 11.94 -27.24 -0.81
N LEU A 186 11.79 -27.74 0.43
CA LEU A 186 12.62 -27.37 1.56
C LEU A 186 14.06 -27.85 1.34
N ASP A 187 14.23 -29.13 1.00
CA ASP A 187 15.51 -29.77 0.75
C ASP A 187 16.12 -29.30 -0.57
N LEU A 188 15.31 -29.17 -1.63
CA LEU A 188 15.78 -28.84 -2.97
C LEU A 188 16.37 -27.43 -3.07
N GLY A 189 15.70 -26.43 -2.48
CA GLY A 189 16.02 -25.03 -2.73
C GLY A 189 16.06 -24.15 -1.48
N TYR A 190 15.06 -24.28 -0.61
CA TYR A 190 14.87 -23.32 0.49
C TYR A 190 16.01 -23.36 1.51
N PHE A 191 16.39 -24.53 2.01
CA PHE A 191 17.46 -24.65 3.00
C PHE A 191 18.79 -24.17 2.43
N ASN A 192 19.10 -24.51 1.18
CA ASN A 192 20.30 -24.02 0.49
C ASN A 192 20.32 -22.48 0.41
N ALA A 193 19.17 -21.86 0.10
CA ALA A 193 19.06 -20.41 -0.01
C ALA A 193 19.26 -19.69 1.34
N ILE A 194 18.57 -20.14 2.40
CA ILE A 194 18.73 -19.57 3.74
C ILE A 194 20.14 -19.81 4.28
N GLN A 195 20.68 -21.01 4.07
CA GLN A 195 22.01 -21.35 4.54
C GLN A 195 23.07 -20.47 3.88
N SER A 196 22.94 -20.19 2.57
CA SER A 196 23.81 -19.23 1.87
C SER A 196 23.81 -17.86 2.54
N LEU A 197 22.64 -17.31 2.89
CA LEU A 197 22.53 -16.02 3.59
C LEU A 197 23.04 -16.09 5.04
N GLN A 198 22.90 -17.24 5.69
CA GLN A 198 23.36 -17.45 7.06
C GLN A 198 24.89 -17.54 7.12
N TYR A 199 25.55 -18.14 6.12
CA TYR A 199 27.02 -18.25 6.07
C TYR A 199 27.73 -16.91 6.01
N ASP A 200 27.10 -15.88 5.44
CA ASP A 200 27.64 -14.52 5.39
C ASP A 200 27.62 -13.82 6.77
N LYS A 201 26.96 -14.42 7.78
CA LYS A 201 26.82 -13.87 9.13
C LYS A 201 27.78 -14.57 10.09
N ALA A 202 28.59 -13.78 10.79
CA ALA A 202 29.49 -14.30 11.82
C ALA A 202 28.70 -14.74 13.06
N THR A 203 28.85 -16.00 13.47
CA THR A 203 28.18 -16.56 14.64
C THR A 203 29.22 -17.25 15.53
N SER A 204 29.14 -17.02 16.85
CA SER A 204 30.09 -17.55 17.83
C SER A 204 29.43 -18.34 18.97
N ASN A 205 28.10 -18.39 18.99
CA ASN A 205 27.30 -19.13 19.95
C ASN A 205 25.90 -19.42 19.37
N LEU A 206 25.12 -20.20 20.12
CA LEU A 206 23.79 -20.64 19.69
C LEU A 206 22.82 -19.48 19.49
N ASP A 207 22.78 -18.51 20.41
CA ASP A 207 21.85 -17.37 20.32
C ASP A 207 22.12 -16.54 19.06
N GLN A 208 23.40 -16.28 18.75
CA GLN A 208 23.79 -15.61 17.51
C GLN A 208 23.45 -16.43 16.26
N LEU A 209 23.50 -17.77 16.34
CA LEU A 209 23.10 -18.61 15.22
C LEU A 209 21.59 -18.54 14.98
N VAL A 210 20.78 -18.56 16.04
CA VAL A 210 19.33 -18.38 15.94
C VAL A 210 19.01 -17.01 15.34
N ASP A 211 19.61 -15.94 15.88
CA ASP A 211 19.45 -14.58 15.36
C ASP A 211 19.86 -14.49 13.88
N ALA A 212 20.97 -15.13 13.49
CA ALA A 212 21.44 -15.14 12.10
C ALA A 212 20.45 -15.84 11.16
N VAL A 213 19.85 -16.96 11.58
CA VAL A 213 18.83 -17.68 10.80
C VAL A 213 17.56 -16.85 10.69
N GLU A 214 17.09 -16.22 11.77
CA GLU A 214 15.92 -15.34 11.75
C GLU A 214 16.13 -14.15 10.81
N GLN A 215 17.31 -13.53 10.85
CA GLN A 215 17.66 -12.45 9.91
C GLN A 215 17.72 -12.96 8.47
N SER A 216 18.34 -14.12 8.21
CA SER A 216 18.35 -14.73 6.88
C SER A 216 16.95 -15.02 6.35
N PHE A 217 16.01 -15.41 7.21
CA PHE A 217 14.60 -15.60 6.83
C PHE A 217 13.96 -14.29 6.37
N LEU A 218 14.21 -13.19 7.07
CA LEU A 218 13.68 -11.87 6.72
C LEU A 218 14.35 -11.26 5.48
N GLU A 219 15.62 -11.60 5.25
CA GLU A 219 16.41 -11.15 4.10
C GLU A 219 16.16 -11.99 2.83
N LEU A 220 15.52 -13.16 2.96
CA LEU A 220 15.31 -14.06 1.85
C LEU A 220 14.44 -13.40 0.78
N ASP A 221 15.02 -13.25 -0.41
CA ASP A 221 14.38 -12.63 -1.57
C ASP A 221 13.25 -13.52 -2.13
N ASP A 222 12.11 -12.92 -2.42
CA ASP A 222 10.95 -13.62 -2.98
C ASP A 222 11.27 -14.21 -4.37
N ILE A 223 12.17 -13.56 -5.10
CA ILE A 223 12.75 -14.03 -6.37
C ILE A 223 13.49 -15.37 -6.19
N MET A 224 14.23 -15.56 -5.08
CA MET A 224 14.96 -16.81 -4.82
C MET A 224 13.99 -17.95 -4.52
N LEU A 225 12.90 -17.67 -3.80
CA LEU A 225 11.83 -18.63 -3.56
C LEU A 225 11.12 -19.03 -4.85
N GLU A 226 10.71 -18.06 -5.67
CA GLU A 226 10.09 -18.30 -6.98
C GLU A 226 11.00 -19.16 -7.87
N ASN A 227 12.30 -18.82 -7.92
CA ASN A 227 13.29 -19.60 -8.64
C ASN A 227 13.36 -21.06 -8.16
N SER A 228 13.20 -21.31 -6.86
CA SER A 228 13.23 -22.66 -6.28
C SER A 228 12.02 -23.49 -6.72
N PHE A 229 10.83 -22.90 -6.73
CA PHE A 229 9.62 -23.57 -7.22
C PHE A 229 9.69 -23.90 -8.71
N LEU A 230 10.22 -23.01 -9.54
CA LEU A 230 10.45 -23.31 -10.96
C LEU A 230 11.48 -24.43 -11.16
N THR A 231 12.50 -24.53 -10.30
CA THR A 231 13.42 -25.68 -10.32
C THR A 231 12.69 -26.96 -9.96
N LEU A 232 11.85 -26.96 -8.93
CA LEU A 232 11.07 -28.14 -8.51
C LEU A 232 10.19 -28.66 -9.66
N GLN A 233 9.50 -27.77 -10.37
CA GLN A 233 8.70 -28.18 -11.53
C GLN A 233 9.55 -28.74 -12.66
N LYS A 234 10.77 -28.21 -12.86
CA LYS A 234 11.72 -28.76 -13.85
C LYS A 234 12.25 -30.14 -13.43
N VAL A 235 12.48 -30.35 -12.14
CA VAL A 235 12.82 -31.66 -11.57
C VAL A 235 11.70 -32.67 -11.83
N MET A 236 10.44 -32.30 -11.58
CA MET A 236 9.29 -33.16 -11.85
C MET A 236 9.20 -33.56 -13.33
N GLU A 237 9.43 -32.63 -14.26
CA GLU A 237 9.51 -32.95 -15.69
C GLU A 237 10.66 -33.93 -15.98
N CYS A 238 11.85 -33.73 -15.40
CA CYS A 238 12.97 -34.62 -15.59
C CYS A 238 12.69 -36.05 -15.09
N ILE A 239 11.99 -36.18 -13.96
CA ILE A 239 11.54 -37.48 -13.43
C ILE A 239 10.56 -38.14 -14.40
N LEU A 240 9.62 -37.40 -14.97
CA LEU A 240 8.68 -37.93 -15.97
C LEU A 240 9.41 -38.42 -17.23
N VAL A 241 10.35 -37.62 -17.74
CA VAL A 241 11.17 -37.99 -18.93
C VAL A 241 12.05 -39.22 -18.65
N ASP A 242 12.51 -39.41 -17.41
CA ASP A 242 13.26 -40.59 -16.98
C ASP A 242 12.36 -41.72 -16.43
N TYR A 243 11.04 -41.66 -16.66
CA TYR A 243 10.08 -42.69 -16.25
C TYR A 243 10.13 -43.05 -14.76
N GLY A 244 10.27 -42.03 -13.90
CA GLY A 244 10.39 -42.21 -12.44
C GLY A 244 11.82 -42.50 -11.95
N GLY A 245 12.80 -42.55 -12.86
CA GLY A 245 14.21 -42.75 -12.54
C GLY A 245 14.87 -41.52 -11.91
N ASN A 246 16.13 -41.71 -11.49
CA ASN A 246 16.97 -40.67 -10.88
C ASN A 246 18.24 -40.39 -11.69
N ASN A 247 18.26 -40.78 -12.98
CA ASN A 247 19.42 -40.64 -13.86
C ASN A 247 19.39 -39.34 -14.67
N TYR A 248 18.64 -38.35 -14.21
CA TYR A 248 18.47 -37.09 -14.91
C TYR A 248 19.42 -36.00 -14.39
N LYS A 249 19.68 -35.00 -15.23
CA LYS A 249 20.36 -33.76 -14.83
C LYS A 249 19.42 -32.59 -14.99
N VAL A 250 19.22 -31.83 -13.93
CA VAL A 250 18.37 -30.63 -13.96
C VAL A 250 19.05 -29.57 -14.83
N HIS A 251 18.47 -29.29 -15.99
CA HIS A 251 19.00 -28.28 -16.91
C HIS A 251 18.77 -26.87 -16.38
N HIS A 252 19.81 -26.03 -16.43
CA HIS A 252 19.70 -24.63 -16.06
C HIS A 252 18.84 -23.86 -17.07
N ILE A 253 17.69 -23.34 -16.64
CA ILE A 253 16.72 -22.65 -17.52
C ILE A 253 16.96 -21.13 -17.64
N ASN A 254 18.10 -20.61 -17.17
CA ASN A 254 18.48 -19.20 -17.30
C ASN A 254 17.40 -18.22 -16.79
N LYS A 255 16.82 -18.52 -15.62
CA LYS A 255 15.68 -17.80 -15.02
C LYS A 255 15.86 -16.29 -15.01
N ASP A 256 17.03 -15.80 -14.59
CA ASP A 256 17.31 -14.36 -14.53
C ASP A 256 17.31 -13.69 -15.91
N LYS A 257 17.76 -14.39 -16.96
CA LYS A 257 17.68 -13.89 -18.32
C LYS A 257 16.21 -13.78 -18.76
N GLN A 258 15.45 -14.85 -18.57
CA GLN A 258 14.03 -14.87 -18.94
C GLN A 258 13.21 -13.82 -18.17
N ARG A 259 13.53 -13.57 -16.89
CA ARG A 259 12.90 -12.54 -16.07
C ARG A 259 13.22 -11.14 -16.61
N ARG A 260 14.47 -10.85 -16.98
CA ARG A 260 14.85 -9.56 -17.61
C ARG A 260 14.13 -9.33 -18.94
N GLU A 261 13.91 -10.38 -19.70
CA GLU A 261 13.16 -10.36 -20.96
C GLU A 261 11.63 -10.36 -20.76
N CYS A 262 11.16 -10.47 -19.50
CA CYS A 262 9.73 -10.56 -19.14
C CYS A 262 8.99 -11.74 -19.79
N VAL A 263 9.70 -12.85 -20.00
CA VAL A 263 9.17 -14.10 -20.61
C VAL A 263 9.21 -15.30 -19.68
N LEU A 264 9.75 -15.15 -18.44
CA LEU A 264 9.76 -16.22 -17.45
C LEU A 264 8.31 -16.57 -17.08
N PRO A 265 7.86 -17.82 -17.28
CA PRO A 265 6.51 -18.21 -16.92
C PRO A 265 6.37 -18.32 -15.40
N SER A 266 5.17 -18.04 -14.88
CA SER A 266 4.86 -18.22 -13.46
C SER A 266 4.88 -19.69 -13.02
N ASN A 267 4.58 -20.60 -13.95
CA ASN A 267 4.67 -22.04 -13.77
C ASN A 267 5.26 -22.66 -15.03
N HIS A 268 6.10 -23.67 -14.83
CA HIS A 268 6.65 -24.49 -15.90
C HIS A 268 5.54 -25.36 -16.50
N HIS A 269 5.43 -25.33 -17.83
CA HIS A 269 4.45 -26.14 -18.55
C HIS A 269 5.09 -27.47 -18.96
N ILE A 270 4.40 -28.58 -18.68
CA ILE A 270 4.79 -29.92 -19.09
C ILE A 270 3.84 -30.34 -20.21
N ASP A 271 4.40 -30.87 -21.30
CA ASP A 271 3.62 -31.41 -22.40
C ASP A 271 2.83 -32.64 -21.94
N GLY A 272 1.54 -32.70 -22.27
CA GLY A 272 0.68 -33.84 -21.91
C GLY A 272 1.21 -35.16 -22.46
N GLN A 273 1.82 -35.14 -23.64
CA GLN A 273 2.40 -36.36 -24.23
C GLN A 273 3.53 -36.94 -23.36
N VAL A 274 4.34 -36.10 -22.71
CA VAL A 274 5.40 -36.56 -21.81
C VAL A 274 4.82 -37.27 -20.58
N VAL A 275 3.67 -36.79 -20.09
CA VAL A 275 2.96 -37.43 -18.98
C VAL A 275 2.39 -38.77 -19.43
N ASP A 276 1.72 -38.79 -20.58
CA ASP A 276 1.11 -40.00 -21.15
C ASP A 276 2.17 -41.07 -21.42
N ASP A 277 3.27 -40.71 -22.09
CA ASP A 277 4.41 -41.61 -22.35
C ASP A 277 5.00 -42.16 -21.04
N ALA A 278 5.09 -41.31 -20.01
CA ALA A 278 5.62 -41.73 -18.71
C ALA A 278 4.71 -42.75 -18.00
N LEU A 279 3.40 -42.51 -18.07
CA LEU A 279 2.39 -43.42 -17.51
C LEU A 279 2.34 -44.73 -18.27
N ASP A 280 2.34 -44.69 -19.62
CA ASP A 280 2.33 -45.88 -20.47
C ASP A 280 3.55 -46.77 -20.23
N ALA A 281 4.74 -46.18 -20.12
CA ALA A 281 5.96 -46.92 -19.82
C ALA A 281 5.96 -47.55 -18.42
N MET A 282 5.30 -46.93 -17.43
CA MET A 282 5.20 -47.45 -16.07
C MET A 282 4.13 -48.54 -15.96
N TYR A 283 2.93 -48.30 -16.49
CA TYR A 283 1.83 -49.26 -16.43
C TYR A 283 2.03 -50.45 -17.36
N GLY A 284 2.68 -50.27 -18.52
CA GLY A 284 3.09 -51.38 -19.40
C GLY A 284 4.04 -52.35 -18.70
N ARG A 285 5.00 -51.84 -17.92
CA ARG A 285 5.92 -52.67 -17.11
C ARG A 285 5.22 -53.39 -15.97
N LEU A 286 4.17 -52.81 -15.38
CA LEU A 286 3.39 -53.46 -14.33
C LEU A 286 2.58 -54.64 -14.88
N THR A 287 2.05 -54.53 -16.10
CA THR A 287 1.43 -55.67 -16.80
C THR A 287 2.45 -56.77 -17.12
N ASP A 288 3.61 -56.42 -17.66
CA ASP A 288 4.67 -57.40 -17.95
C ASP A 288 5.21 -58.07 -16.67
N GLN A 289 5.33 -57.32 -15.56
CA GLN A 289 5.77 -57.86 -14.27
C GLN A 289 4.71 -58.76 -13.62
N ALA A 290 3.43 -58.40 -13.71
CA ALA A 290 2.34 -59.25 -13.22
C ALA A 290 2.26 -60.58 -14.01
N GLU A 291 2.44 -60.53 -15.32
CA GLU A 291 2.53 -61.74 -16.17
C GLU A 291 3.80 -62.56 -15.87
N LEU A 292 4.93 -61.91 -15.58
CA LEU A 292 6.16 -62.57 -15.13
C LEU A 292 6.03 -63.19 -13.74
N ASP A 293 5.36 -62.53 -12.81
CA ASP A 293 5.10 -63.05 -11.46
C ASP A 293 4.15 -64.26 -11.52
N GLU A 294 3.12 -64.22 -12.39
CA GLU A 294 2.22 -65.35 -12.66
C GLU A 294 2.95 -66.53 -13.33
N LEU A 295 3.89 -66.25 -14.25
CA LEU A 295 4.77 -67.26 -14.84
C LEU A 295 5.80 -67.82 -13.84
N CYS A 296 6.33 -66.99 -12.94
CA CYS A 296 7.24 -67.42 -11.89
C CYS A 296 6.54 -68.30 -10.84
N GLU A 297 5.28 -68.01 -10.49
CA GLU A 297 4.46 -68.89 -9.65
C GLU A 297 4.17 -70.24 -10.35
N LEU A 298 3.91 -70.23 -11.66
CA LEU A 298 3.72 -71.46 -12.45
C LEU A 298 4.99 -72.31 -12.57
N VAL A 299 6.17 -71.68 -12.68
CA VAL A 299 7.46 -72.39 -12.71
C VAL A 299 7.88 -72.90 -11.32
N ALA A 300 7.43 -72.28 -10.24
CA ALA A 300 7.69 -72.74 -8.87
C ALA A 300 6.88 -73.99 -8.45
N ILE A 301 5.89 -74.40 -9.25
CA ILE A 301 5.03 -75.58 -9.02
C ILE A 301 5.44 -76.79 -9.89
N LEU A 302 6.46 -76.65 -10.74
CA LEU A 302 7.07 -77.73 -11.55
C LEU A 302 8.42 -78.18 -10.96
#